data_AF-A0AA86ME88-F1
#
_entry.id   AF-A0AA86ME88-F1
#
_cell.length_a   1.000
_cell.length_b   1.000
_cell.length_c   1.000
_cell.angle_alpha   90.00
_cell.angle_beta   90.00
_cell.angle_gamma   90.00
#
_symmetry.space_group_name_H-M   'P 1'
#
loop_
_entity.id
_entity.type
_entity.pdbx_description
1 polymer ?
#
loop_
_entity_poly.entity_id
_entity_poly.type
_entity_poly.pdbx_seq_one_letter_code
_entity_poly.pdbx_strand_id
1 'polypeptide(L)'
;MKMNKEIYNKIKKEVENDLKNYPYYLISIETPGLGAAIRPDIVIDKNLSPSDPVGKKIVDDEYKRALVNAVGYVYDRLDEQSKRIIECGYFRDDISVKEVKEELKIDKNKYYKLKEKALYKFALGIGYC
;
A
#
# COMPACT_ATOMS: atom_id res chain seq x y z
N MET A 1 -1.99 -20.76 12.70
CA MET A 1 -2.74 -19.79 13.52
C MET A 1 -4.08 -19.54 12.85
N LYS A 2 -5.23 -19.92 13.45
CA LYS A 2 -6.56 -19.64 12.87
C LYS A 2 -6.95 -18.22 13.25
N MET A 3 -6.58 -17.25 12.42
CA MET A 3 -6.99 -15.85 12.59
C MET A 3 -8.50 -15.72 12.32
N ASN A 4 -9.23 -14.97 13.15
CA ASN A 4 -10.64 -14.70 12.91
C ASN A 4 -10.79 -14.00 11.54
N LYS A 5 -11.75 -14.46 10.72
CA LYS A 5 -12.04 -13.92 9.39
C LYS A 5 -12.32 -12.41 9.42
N GLU A 6 -12.97 -11.91 10.46
CA GLU A 6 -13.25 -10.48 10.62
C GLU A 6 -11.97 -9.68 10.85
N ILE A 7 -11.11 -10.16 11.75
CA ILE A 7 -9.81 -9.54 12.03
C ILE A 7 -8.95 -9.53 10.76
N TYR A 8 -8.91 -10.66 10.03
CA TYR A 8 -8.20 -10.75 8.76
C TYR A 8 -8.72 -9.73 7.74
N ASN A 9 -10.04 -9.60 7.58
CA ASN A 9 -10.62 -8.63 6.66
C ASN A 9 -10.28 -7.18 7.04
N LYS A 10 -10.22 -6.88 8.34
CA LYS A 10 -9.80 -5.56 8.83
C LYS A 10 -8.33 -5.31 8.47
N ILE A 11 -7.43 -6.21 8.86
CA ILE A 11 -5.99 -6.11 8.55
C ILE A 11 -5.76 -5.97 7.05
N LYS A 12 -6.44 -6.80 6.25
CA LYS A 12 -6.34 -6.74 4.79
C LYS A 12 -6.70 -5.35 4.27
N LYS A 13 -7.80 -4.74 4.74
CA LYS A 13 -8.20 -3.40 4.31
C LYS A 13 -7.17 -2.34 4.66
N GLU A 14 -6.59 -2.41 5.87
CA GLU A 14 -5.54 -1.47 6.29
C GLU A 14 -4.30 -1.60 5.39
N VAL A 15 -3.82 -2.83 5.16
CA VAL A 15 -2.69 -3.10 4.25
C VAL A 15 -2.99 -2.63 2.83
N GLU A 16 -4.19 -2.90 2.32
CA GLU A 16 -4.59 -2.42 0.99
C GLU A 16 -4.63 -0.89 0.92
N ASN A 17 -5.02 -0.20 1.99
CA ASN A 17 -5.01 1.25 2.04
C ASN A 17 -3.58 1.80 2.05
N ASP A 18 -2.71 1.21 2.86
CA ASP A 18 -1.28 1.56 2.92
C ASP A 18 -0.59 1.38 1.57
N LEU A 19 -0.83 0.25 0.90
CA LEU A 19 -0.28 -0.01 -0.43
C LEU A 19 -0.79 0.98 -1.49
N LYS A 20 -2.05 1.44 -1.38
CA LYS A 20 -2.56 2.50 -2.28
C LYS A 20 -1.96 3.87 -1.98
N ASN A 21 -1.66 4.16 -0.72
CA ASN A 21 -1.04 5.43 -0.32
C ASN A 21 0.44 5.47 -0.68
N TYR A 22 1.11 4.31 -0.74
CA TYR A 22 2.54 4.18 -0.96
C TYR A 22 3.10 5.03 -2.11
N PRO A 23 2.56 5.01 -3.35
CA PRO A 23 3.11 5.83 -4.44
C PRO A 23 3.06 7.33 -4.14
N TYR A 24 1.99 7.79 -3.49
CA TYR A 24 1.81 9.20 -3.15
C TYR A 24 2.72 9.62 -2.00
N TYR A 25 2.92 8.74 -1.01
CA TYR A 25 3.87 9.00 0.07
C TYR A 25 5.31 9.00 -0.44
N LEU A 26 5.65 8.08 -1.35
CA LEU A 26 6.96 8.05 -2.00
C LEU A 26 7.23 9.36 -2.75
N ILE A 27 6.30 9.81 -3.61
CA ILE A 27 6.40 11.10 -4.30
C ILE A 27 6.58 12.25 -3.29
N SER A 28 5.80 12.26 -2.21
CA SER A 28 5.88 13.33 -1.20
C SER A 28 7.24 13.39 -0.50
N ILE A 29 7.86 12.23 -0.26
CA ILE A 29 9.18 12.13 0.36
C ILE A 29 10.28 12.54 -0.62
N GLU A 30 10.16 12.15 -1.89
CA GLU A 30 11.15 12.41 -2.94
C GLU A 30 11.06 13.83 -3.52
N THR A 31 9.94 14.54 -3.32
CA THR A 31 9.71 15.91 -3.80
C THR A 31 9.43 16.90 -2.66
N PRO A 32 10.33 17.01 -1.67
CA PRO A 32 10.12 17.89 -0.53
C PRO A 32 9.97 19.35 -1.00
N GLY A 33 8.98 20.05 -0.47
CA GLY A 33 8.69 21.45 -0.82
C GLY A 33 7.65 21.64 -1.92
N LEU A 34 7.25 20.59 -2.65
CA LEU A 34 6.17 20.66 -3.65
C LEU A 34 4.77 20.36 -3.08
N GLY A 35 4.66 20.25 -1.75
CA GLY A 35 3.44 19.86 -1.06
C GLY A 35 3.36 18.35 -0.83
N ALA A 36 2.20 17.88 -0.37
CA ALA A 36 1.93 16.46 -0.18
C ALA A 36 1.14 15.92 -1.37
N ALA A 37 1.65 14.88 -2.02
CA ALA A 37 0.87 14.13 -2.99
C ALA A 37 -0.25 13.38 -2.27
N ILE A 38 -1.46 13.47 -2.83
CA ILE A 38 -2.68 12.95 -2.22
C ILE A 38 -3.43 12.13 -3.26
N ARG A 39 -4.01 11.03 -2.79
CA ARG A 39 -4.92 10.20 -3.57
C ARG A 39 -6.20 10.95 -3.95
N PRO A 40 -6.56 11.03 -5.25
CA PRO A 40 -7.74 11.76 -5.71
C PRO A 40 -9.07 11.23 -5.15
N ASP A 41 -9.11 9.96 -4.75
CA ASP A 41 -10.32 9.30 -4.25
C ASP A 41 -10.62 9.55 -2.76
N ILE A 42 -9.73 10.26 -2.04
CA ILE A 42 -9.90 10.56 -0.62
C ILE A 42 -10.49 11.96 -0.43
N VAL A 43 -11.61 12.04 0.30
CA VAL A 43 -12.17 13.31 0.76
C VAL A 43 -11.42 13.76 2.02
N ILE A 44 -10.71 14.88 1.94
CA ILE A 44 -10.06 15.50 3.10
C ILE A 44 -11.06 16.43 3.78
N ASP A 45 -11.33 16.17 5.05
CA ASP A 45 -12.10 17.09 5.88
C ASP A 45 -11.24 18.31 6.22
N LYS A 46 -11.56 19.44 5.59
CA LYS A 46 -10.87 20.73 5.77
C LYS A 46 -11.21 21.39 7.12
N ASN A 47 -12.18 20.87 7.88
CA ASN A 47 -12.56 21.42 9.17
C ASN A 47 -11.68 20.94 10.33
N LEU A 48 -10.80 19.96 10.10
CA LEU A 48 -9.78 19.56 11.07
C LEU A 48 -8.65 20.59 11.12
N SER A 49 -8.81 21.60 11.98
CA SER A 49 -7.71 22.49 12.37
C SER A 49 -6.95 21.87 13.55
N PRO A 50 -5.71 21.37 13.35
CA PRO A 50 -4.93 20.83 14.44
C PRO A 50 -4.48 21.93 15.41
N SER A 51 -4.46 21.61 16.70
CA SER A 51 -3.93 22.49 17.75
C SER A 51 -2.41 22.69 17.65
N ASP A 52 -1.68 21.70 17.10
CA ASP A 52 -0.25 21.76 16.79
C ASP A 52 0.00 21.30 15.33
N PRO A 53 -0.03 22.24 14.36
CA PRO A 53 0.20 21.92 12.95
C PRO A 53 1.62 21.43 12.67
N VAL A 54 2.62 21.88 13.45
CA VAL A 54 4.03 21.56 13.21
C VAL A 54 4.34 20.16 13.72
N GLY A 55 3.98 19.85 14.98
CA GLY A 55 4.14 18.52 15.54
C GLY A 55 3.40 17.47 14.73
N LYS A 56 2.16 17.77 14.31
CA LYS A 56 1.39 16.88 13.43
C LYS A 56 2.13 16.60 12.11
N LYS A 57 2.67 17.63 11.46
CA LYS A 57 3.40 17.45 10.20
C LYS A 57 4.65 16.57 10.38
N ILE A 58 5.39 16.73 11.47
CA ILE A 58 6.57 15.91 11.77
C ILE A 58 6.17 14.43 11.92
N VAL A 59 5.13 14.16 12.70
CA VAL A 59 4.61 12.79 12.91
C VAL A 59 4.11 12.19 11.59
N ASP A 60 3.38 12.97 10.79
CA ASP A 60 2.88 12.52 9.49
C ASP A 60 4.04 12.18 8.53
N ASP A 61 5.09 13.00 8.48
CA ASP A 61 6.25 12.76 7.62
C ASP A 61 7.08 11.55 8.08
N GLU A 62 7.22 11.35 9.40
CA GLU A 62 7.87 10.16 9.97
C GLU A 62 7.09 8.88 9.64
N TYR A 63 5.75 8.92 9.80
CA TYR A 63 4.88 7.81 9.44
C TYR A 63 4.99 7.46 7.95
N LYS A 64 4.95 8.45 7.06
CA LYS A 64 5.14 8.22 5.61
C LYS A 64 6.47 7.54 5.32
N ARG A 65 7.56 8.00 5.93
CA ARG A 65 8.90 7.41 5.75
C ARG A 65 8.94 5.96 6.24
N ALA A 66 8.41 5.69 7.43
CA ALA A 66 8.34 4.35 7.97
C ALA A 66 7.54 3.42 7.05
N LEU A 67 6.38 3.87 6.56
CA LEU A 67 5.54 3.08 5.67
C LEU A 67 6.22 2.81 4.32
N VAL A 68 6.80 3.84 3.69
CA VAL A 68 7.51 3.69 2.41
C VAL A 68 8.67 2.71 2.55
N ASN A 69 9.46 2.82 3.62
CA ASN A 69 10.57 1.91 3.89
C ASN A 69 10.09 0.46 4.09
N ALA A 70 9.01 0.25 4.87
CA ALA A 70 8.45 -1.07 5.11
C ALA A 70 7.90 -1.71 3.82
N VAL A 71 7.14 -0.95 3.03
CA VAL A 71 6.57 -1.41 1.75
C VAL A 71 7.70 -1.73 0.76
N GLY A 72 8.67 -0.85 0.59
CA GLY A 72 9.83 -1.08 -0.29
C GLY A 72 10.60 -2.34 0.12
N TYR A 73 10.91 -2.49 1.41
CA TYR A 73 11.63 -3.65 1.93
C TYR A 73 10.93 -4.99 1.65
N VAL A 74 9.60 -5.04 1.83
CA VAL A 74 8.81 -6.24 1.56
C VAL A 74 8.73 -6.50 0.06
N TYR A 75 8.45 -5.46 -0.73
CA TYR A 75 8.31 -5.55 -2.18
C TYR A 75 9.58 -6.11 -2.84
N ASP A 76 10.76 -5.63 -2.43
CA ASP A 76 12.06 -6.10 -2.95
C ASP A 76 12.28 -7.61 -2.76
N ARG A 77 11.63 -8.21 -1.76
CA ARG A 77 11.73 -9.65 -1.41
C ARG A 77 10.58 -10.50 -1.94
N LEU A 78 9.62 -9.91 -2.66
CA LEU A 78 8.59 -10.67 -3.36
C LEU A 78 9.20 -11.37 -4.58
N ASP A 79 8.61 -12.51 -4.95
CA ASP A 79 8.88 -13.10 -6.26
C ASP A 79 8.30 -12.22 -7.37
N GLU A 80 8.85 -12.33 -8.57
CA GLU A 80 8.50 -11.48 -9.71
C GLU A 80 7.00 -11.53 -10.07
N GLN A 81 6.34 -12.68 -9.91
CA GLN A 81 4.90 -12.78 -10.16
C GLN A 81 4.11 -11.96 -9.13
N SER A 82 4.45 -12.09 -7.84
CA SER A 82 3.83 -11.30 -6.78
C SER A 82 4.12 -9.81 -6.91
N LYS A 83 5.35 -9.39 -7.30
CA LYS A 83 5.66 -7.97 -7.56
C LYS A 83 4.73 -7.40 -8.62
N ARG A 84 4.62 -8.08 -9.76
CA ARG A 84 3.78 -7.66 -10.89
C ARG A 84 2.30 -7.51 -10.52
N ILE A 85 1.80 -8.45 -9.71
CA ILE A 85 0.42 -8.42 -9.20
C ILE A 85 0.19 -7.23 -8.26
N ILE A 86 1.18 -6.87 -7.44
CA ILE A 86 1.09 -5.75 -6.49
C ILE A 86 1.18 -4.41 -7.22
N GLU A 87 2.06 -4.29 -8.20
CA GLU A 87 2.14 -3.09 -9.06
C GLU A 87 0.79 -2.76 -9.69
N CYS A 88 0.20 -3.71 -10.42
CA CYS A 88 -1.10 -3.55 -11.06
C CYS A 88 -2.23 -3.32 -10.04
N GLY A 89 -2.11 -3.88 -8.84
CA GLY A 89 -3.14 -3.76 -7.82
C GLY A 89 -3.15 -2.43 -7.08
N TYR A 90 -1.99 -1.79 -6.91
CA TYR A 90 -1.81 -0.74 -5.91
C TYR A 90 -0.85 0.39 -6.31
N PHE A 91 0.12 0.15 -7.19
CA PHE A 91 1.16 1.15 -7.51
C PHE A 91 0.96 1.83 -8.86
N ARG A 92 0.23 1.19 -9.76
CA ARG A 92 0.07 1.60 -11.15
C ARG A 92 -1.40 1.50 -11.57
N ASP A 93 -1.94 2.62 -12.01
CA ASP A 93 -3.32 2.71 -12.50
C ASP A 93 -3.44 2.43 -14.01
N ASP A 94 -2.31 2.28 -14.71
CA ASP A 94 -2.24 2.09 -16.17
C ASP A 94 -2.23 0.63 -16.62
N ILE A 95 -2.27 -0.34 -15.68
CA ILE A 95 -2.20 -1.77 -15.98
C ILE A 95 -3.45 -2.49 -15.48
N SER A 96 -4.08 -3.27 -16.35
CA SER A 96 -5.24 -4.06 -15.97
C SER A 96 -4.88 -5.46 -15.44
N VAL A 97 -5.75 -5.99 -14.59
CA VAL A 97 -5.67 -7.38 -14.10
C VAL A 97 -5.71 -8.40 -15.24
N LYS A 98 -6.36 -8.06 -16.36
CA LYS A 98 -6.41 -8.95 -17.54
C LYS A 98 -5.03 -9.08 -18.17
N GLU A 99 -4.36 -7.96 -18.41
CA GLU A 99 -3.01 -7.92 -18.99
C GLU A 99 -2.01 -8.69 -18.12
N VAL A 100 -2.01 -8.48 -16.80
CA VAL A 100 -1.09 -9.19 -15.90
C VAL A 100 -1.32 -10.70 -15.91
N LYS A 101 -2.58 -11.17 -15.96
CA LYS A 101 -2.86 -12.61 -16.05
C LYS A 101 -2.37 -13.23 -17.36
N GLU A 102 -2.54 -12.51 -18.47
CA GLU A 102 -2.06 -12.92 -19.79
C GLU A 102 -0.53 -12.94 -19.84
N GLU A 103 0.12 -11.88 -19.33
CA GLU A 103 1.58 -11.74 -19.22
C GLU A 103 2.19 -12.90 -18.39
N LEU A 104 1.65 -13.14 -17.19
CA LEU A 104 2.15 -14.16 -16.27
C LEU A 104 1.68 -15.58 -16.63
N LYS A 105 0.78 -15.73 -17.61
CA LYS A 105 0.14 -16.99 -18.02
C LYS A 105 -0.49 -17.73 -16.83
N ILE A 106 -1.25 -17.01 -16.00
CA ILE A 106 -1.92 -17.56 -14.81
C ILE A 106 -3.43 -17.38 -14.86
N ASP A 107 -4.16 -18.33 -14.28
CA ASP A 107 -5.60 -18.22 -14.12
C ASP A 107 -6.00 -17.26 -12.97
N LYS A 108 -7.31 -17.00 -12.88
CA LYS A 108 -7.91 -16.12 -11.87
C LYS A 108 -7.62 -16.60 -10.45
N ASN A 109 -7.71 -17.90 -10.17
CA ASN A 109 -7.55 -18.44 -8.82
C ASN A 109 -6.09 -18.31 -8.37
N LYS A 110 -5.14 -18.63 -9.25
CA LYS A 110 -3.71 -18.46 -8.98
C LYS A 110 -3.36 -16.99 -8.75
N TYR A 111 -3.92 -16.06 -9.55
CA TYR A 111 -3.75 -14.62 -9.36
C TYR A 111 -4.15 -14.18 -7.95
N TYR A 112 -5.38 -14.47 -7.52
CA TYR A 112 -5.85 -14.03 -6.19
C TYR A 112 -5.12 -14.73 -5.04
N LYS A 113 -4.68 -15.97 -5.22
CA LYS A 113 -3.86 -16.69 -4.23
C LYS A 113 -2.47 -16.07 -4.06
N LEU A 114 -1.82 -15.66 -5.16
CA LEU A 114 -0.54 -14.95 -5.09
C LEU A 114 -0.71 -13.56 -4.49
N LYS A 115 -1.77 -12.84 -4.87
CA LYS A 115 -2.13 -11.54 -4.27
C LYS A 115 -2.32 -11.66 -2.76
N GLU A 116 -3.12 -12.62 -2.30
CA GLU A 116 -3.36 -12.86 -0.88
C GLU A 116 -2.07 -13.16 -0.11
N LYS A 117 -1.21 -14.02 -0.65
CA LYS A 117 0.10 -14.31 -0.04
C LYS A 117 1.00 -13.08 0.05
N ALA A 118 1.00 -12.24 -0.99
CA ALA A 118 1.76 -11.00 -1.00
C ALA A 118 1.23 -10.02 0.06
N LEU A 119 -0.09 -9.82 0.13
CA LEU A 119 -0.74 -8.99 1.16
C LEU A 119 -0.42 -9.47 2.58
N TYR A 120 -0.33 -10.78 2.80
CA TYR A 120 0.07 -11.31 4.11
C TYR A 120 1.52 -10.96 4.47
N LYS A 121 2.45 -11.00 3.50
CA LYS A 121 3.84 -10.57 3.73
C LYS A 121 3.91 -9.06 4.05
N PHE A 122 3.10 -8.23 3.38
CA PHE A 122 3.00 -6.81 3.72
C PHE A 122 2.40 -6.60 5.11
N ALA A 123 1.36 -7.34 5.49
CA ALA A 123 0.79 -7.27 6.83
C ALA A 123 1.85 -7.54 7.92
N LEU A 124 2.70 -8.55 7.72
CA LEU A 124 3.81 -8.85 8.63
C LEU A 124 4.89 -7.75 8.62
N GLY A 125 5.27 -7.25 7.43
CA GLY A 125 6.32 -6.25 7.30
C GLY A 125 5.94 -4.85 7.83
N ILE A 126 4.66 -4.49 7.75
CA ILE A 126 4.13 -3.23 8.30
C ILE A 126 3.83 -3.35 9.80
N GLY A 127 3.55 -4.57 10.29
CA GLY A 127 3.30 -4.84 11.72
C GLY A 127 1.83 -4.96 12.11
N TYR A 128 0.96 -5.39 11.19
CA TYR A 128 -0.45 -5.67 11.48
C TYR A 128 -0.72 -7.07 12.05
N CYS A 129 0.27 -7.97 12.01
CA CYS A 129 0.17 -9.38 12.35
C CYS A 129 1.24 -9.81 13.35
#